data_AF-A0A930HPE9-F1
#
_entry.id   AF-A0A930HPE9-F1
#
_cell.length_a   1.000
_cell.length_b   1.000
_cell.length_c   1.000
_cell.angle_alpha   90.00
_cell.angle_beta   90.00
_cell.angle_gamma   90.00
#
_symmetry.space_group_name_H-M   'P 1'
#
loop_
_entity.id
_entity.type
_entity.pdbx_description
1 polymer ?
#
loop_
_entity_poly.entity_id
_entity_poly.type
_entity_poly.pdbx_seq_one_letter_code
_entity_poly.pdbx_strand_id
1 'polypeptide(L)'
;MGPYCQADQVARSHYSQLDGLKGIPMIKMNVSAETFDGDAVTETLWFHMNKVDLIDLQQSQPDGFVDTLQAFMSRKPEDWTTKDKFKLFDYFRTIVDKAYGERSSDGKRFSKSPEILARFKDSIFYDEFVLSLLEDEKKSIKFFNGVMPKALLEQAKKDRPDVFGTIEA
;
A
#
# COMPACT_ATOMS: atom_id res chain seq x y z
N MET A 1 -3.19 -17.06 36.61
CA MET A 1 -2.88 -15.95 35.70
C MET A 1 -4.18 -15.49 35.10
N GLY A 2 -4.61 -14.25 35.38
CA GLY A 2 -5.92 -13.75 34.98
C GLY A 2 -6.02 -13.44 33.48
N PRO A 3 -7.25 -13.26 32.94
CA PRO A 3 -7.51 -13.01 31.52
C PRO A 3 -6.79 -11.77 30.95
N TYR A 4 -6.41 -10.82 31.82
CA TYR A 4 -5.60 -9.66 31.46
C TYR A 4 -4.17 -10.00 30.99
N CYS A 5 -3.60 -11.13 31.41
CA CYS A 5 -2.21 -11.48 31.09
C CYS A 5 -2.03 -11.99 29.65
N GLN A 6 -3.06 -12.63 29.07
CA GLN A 6 -3.03 -13.09 27.68
C GLN A 6 -3.29 -11.94 26.69
N ALA A 7 -4.22 -11.04 27.00
CA ALA A 7 -4.48 -9.86 26.18
C ALA A 7 -3.24 -8.94 26.07
N ASP A 8 -2.50 -8.78 27.17
CA ASP A 8 -1.27 -7.97 27.23
C ASP A 8 -0.11 -8.64 26.46
N GLN A 9 -0.02 -9.98 26.44
CA GLN A 9 0.97 -10.68 25.61
C GLN A 9 0.69 -10.58 24.11
N VAL A 10 -0.58 -10.70 23.69
CA VAL A 10 -0.99 -10.56 22.29
C VAL A 10 -0.80 -9.12 21.81
N ALA A 11 -1.20 -8.14 22.63
CA ALA A 11 -0.93 -6.73 22.33
C ALA A 11 0.58 -6.46 22.21
N ARG A 12 1.40 -6.92 23.16
CA ARG A 12 2.86 -6.74 23.11
C ARG A 12 3.52 -7.42 21.90
N SER A 13 3.05 -8.59 21.45
CA SER A 13 3.59 -9.19 20.23
C SER A 13 3.20 -8.40 18.97
N HIS A 14 1.96 -7.88 18.90
CA HIS A 14 1.52 -7.01 17.81
C HIS A 14 2.26 -5.67 17.76
N TYR A 15 2.53 -5.03 18.92
CA TYR A 15 3.23 -3.75 18.99
C TYR A 15 4.75 -3.87 18.85
N SER A 16 5.34 -5.02 19.22
CA SER A 16 6.77 -5.31 18.98
C SER A 16 7.14 -5.29 17.50
N GLN A 17 6.21 -5.68 16.60
CA GLN A 17 6.37 -5.56 15.15
C GLN A 17 6.42 -4.09 14.68
N LEU A 18 5.99 -3.14 15.52
CA LEU A 18 6.00 -1.71 15.23
C LEU A 18 7.29 -0.99 15.67
N ASP A 19 8.13 -1.62 16.49
CA ASP A 19 9.39 -1.03 16.99
C ASP A 19 10.43 -0.82 15.88
N GLY A 20 10.36 -1.62 14.80
CA GLY A 20 11.15 -1.46 13.58
C GLY A 20 10.62 -0.40 12.61
N LEU A 21 9.44 0.18 12.87
CA LEU A 21 8.82 1.20 12.03
C LEU A 21 9.44 2.57 12.28
N LYS A 22 10.70 2.75 11.84
CA LYS A 22 11.22 4.10 11.56
C LYS A 22 10.33 4.72 10.48
N GLY A 23 9.94 5.98 10.70
CA GLY A 23 8.85 6.67 10.00
C GLY A 23 8.78 6.36 8.50
N ILE A 24 7.60 5.97 8.03
CA ILE A 24 7.36 5.71 6.61
C ILE A 24 7.58 7.03 5.87
N PRO A 25 8.46 7.06 4.86
CA PRO A 25 8.65 8.26 4.08
C PRO A 25 7.37 8.57 3.30
N MET A 26 6.97 9.83 3.27
CA MET A 26 6.01 10.28 2.28
C MET A 26 6.66 10.21 0.89
N ILE A 27 5.95 9.62 -0.06
CA ILE A 27 6.41 9.50 -1.45
C ILE A 27 5.57 10.38 -2.37
N LYS A 28 6.16 10.72 -3.51
CA LYS A 28 5.48 11.45 -4.59
C LYS A 28 5.60 10.68 -5.89
N MET A 29 4.52 10.67 -6.67
CA MET A 29 4.47 10.09 -8.00
C MET A 29 3.99 11.14 -8.99
N ASN A 30 4.73 11.29 -10.08
CA ASN A 30 4.26 12.09 -11.20
C ASN A 30 3.40 11.21 -12.08
N VAL A 31 2.19 11.66 -12.38
CA VAL A 31 1.24 10.97 -13.24
C VAL A 31 0.86 11.92 -14.35
N SER A 32 1.04 11.46 -15.59
CA SER A 32 0.63 12.19 -16.78
C SER A 32 -0.66 11.56 -17.28
N ALA A 33 -1.66 12.38 -17.58
CA ALA A 33 -2.95 11.94 -18.06
C ALA A 33 -3.49 12.94 -19.10
N GLU A 34 -4.41 12.47 -19.94
CA GLU A 34 -5.15 13.32 -20.86
C GLU A 34 -6.41 13.84 -20.16
N THR A 35 -6.66 15.14 -20.25
CA THR A 35 -7.92 15.73 -19.78
C THR A 35 -9.08 15.31 -20.67
N PHE A 36 -10.31 15.51 -20.19
CA PHE A 36 -11.51 15.22 -21.00
C PHE A 36 -11.63 16.04 -22.29
N ASP A 37 -10.86 17.12 -22.41
CA ASP A 37 -10.79 17.98 -23.59
C ASP A 37 -9.60 17.63 -24.53
N GLY A 38 -8.80 16.63 -24.18
CA GLY A 38 -7.68 16.13 -25.00
C GLY A 38 -6.31 16.72 -24.67
N ASP A 39 -6.21 17.60 -23.68
CA ASP A 39 -4.92 18.20 -23.29
C ASP A 39 -4.15 17.28 -22.34
N ALA A 40 -2.86 17.06 -22.63
CA ALA A 40 -1.97 16.32 -21.75
C ALA A 40 -1.56 17.18 -20.54
N VAL A 41 -1.78 16.65 -19.33
CA VAL A 41 -1.42 17.30 -18.07
C VAL A 41 -0.61 16.34 -17.20
N THR A 42 0.22 16.88 -16.32
CA THR A 42 0.99 16.08 -15.35
C THR A 42 0.81 16.63 -13.95
N GLU A 43 0.44 15.77 -13.02
CA GLU A 43 0.25 16.12 -11.62
C GLU A 43 1.15 15.28 -10.70
N THR A 44 1.59 15.91 -9.60
CA THR A 44 2.33 15.22 -8.53
C THR A 44 1.35 14.73 -7.46
N LEU A 45 1.12 13.42 -7.43
CA LEU A 45 0.35 12.76 -6.39
C LEU A 45 1.24 12.46 -5.18
N TRP A 46 0.70 12.64 -3.97
CA TRP A 46 1.41 12.39 -2.72
C TRP A 46 0.79 11.22 -1.96
N PHE A 47 1.65 10.38 -1.39
CA PHE A 47 1.23 9.20 -0.64
C PHE A 47 2.05 9.05 0.63
N HIS A 48 1.38 8.66 1.70
CA HIS A 48 2.00 8.40 3.00
C HIS A 48 1.07 7.50 3.80
N MET A 49 1.61 6.54 4.56
CA MET A 49 0.87 5.83 5.60
C MET A 49 1.52 6.12 6.95
N ASN A 50 0.74 6.63 7.90
CA ASN A 50 1.20 6.73 9.27
C ASN A 50 1.06 5.37 9.97
N LYS A 51 1.55 5.25 11.20
CA LYS A 51 1.52 3.98 11.96
C LYS A 51 0.09 3.48 12.22
N VAL A 52 -0.88 4.37 12.41
CA VAL A 52 -2.29 4.01 12.62
C VAL A 52 -2.88 3.47 11.33
N ASP A 53 -2.61 4.10 10.19
CA ASP A 53 -3.09 3.63 8.87
C ASP A 53 -2.63 2.19 8.59
N LEU A 54 -1.41 1.84 8.99
CA LEU A 54 -0.88 0.48 8.86
C LEU A 54 -1.57 -0.53 9.77
N ILE A 55 -1.88 -0.14 11.02
CA ILE A 55 -2.62 -1.00 11.95
C ILE A 55 -4.02 -1.25 11.39
N ASP A 56 -4.70 -0.20 10.93
CA ASP A 56 -6.02 -0.30 10.31
C ASP A 56 -5.98 -1.13 9.03
N LEU A 57 -4.91 -1.00 8.23
CA LEU A 57 -4.69 -1.85 7.06
C LEU A 57 -4.52 -3.30 7.49
N GLN A 58 -3.64 -3.58 8.44
CA GLN A 58 -3.40 -4.94 8.93
C GLN A 58 -4.70 -5.59 9.44
N GLN A 59 -5.52 -4.85 10.19
CA GLN A 59 -6.81 -5.32 10.73
C GLN A 59 -7.92 -5.45 9.67
N SER A 60 -7.73 -4.95 8.44
CA SER A 60 -8.74 -5.03 7.39
C SER A 60 -8.98 -6.43 6.84
N GLN A 61 -8.14 -7.40 7.20
CA GLN A 61 -8.28 -8.81 6.84
C GLN A 61 -8.21 -9.70 8.08
N PRO A 62 -8.97 -10.82 8.14
CA PRO A 62 -9.00 -11.70 9.31
C PRO A 62 -7.61 -12.21 9.74
N ASP A 63 -6.78 -12.57 8.76
CA ASP A 63 -5.44 -13.13 9.01
C ASP A 63 -4.34 -12.06 8.98
N GLY A 64 -4.70 -10.78 8.87
CA GLY A 64 -3.75 -9.70 8.62
C GLY A 64 -3.61 -9.37 7.15
N PHE A 65 -3.70 -8.09 6.77
CA PHE A 65 -3.64 -7.69 5.36
C PHE A 65 -2.30 -8.05 4.72
N VAL A 66 -1.17 -7.82 5.41
CA VAL A 66 0.15 -8.13 4.86
C VAL A 66 0.33 -9.63 4.66
N ASP A 67 -0.09 -10.43 5.64
CA ASP A 67 -0.04 -11.89 5.56
C ASP A 67 -0.95 -12.42 4.43
N THR A 68 -2.13 -11.83 4.29
CA THR A 68 -3.09 -12.16 3.22
C THR A 68 -2.52 -11.83 1.83
N LEU A 69 -1.93 -10.64 1.67
CA LEU A 69 -1.29 -10.23 0.41
C LEU A 69 -0.09 -11.11 0.09
N GLN A 70 0.74 -11.42 1.10
CA GLN A 70 1.89 -12.30 0.94
C GLN A 70 1.47 -13.70 0.53
N ALA A 71 0.49 -14.30 1.20
CA ALA A 71 -0.05 -15.62 0.85
C ALA A 71 -0.62 -15.64 -0.57
N PHE A 72 -1.18 -14.50 -1.03
CA PHE A 72 -1.65 -14.36 -2.40
C PHE A 72 -0.50 -14.35 -3.41
N MET A 73 0.51 -13.49 -3.21
CA MET A 73 1.67 -13.33 -4.12
C MET A 73 2.62 -14.53 -4.09
N SER A 74 2.56 -15.31 -3.02
CA SER A 74 3.25 -16.58 -2.82
C SER A 74 2.83 -17.70 -3.77
N ARG A 75 1.73 -17.54 -4.50
CA ARG A 75 1.27 -18.55 -5.47
C ARG A 75 1.88 -18.25 -6.83
N LYS A 76 2.13 -19.29 -7.63
CA LYS A 76 2.66 -19.09 -8.97
C LYS A 76 1.67 -18.32 -9.84
N PRO A 77 2.11 -17.36 -10.68
CA PRO A 77 1.20 -16.61 -11.56
C PRO A 77 0.37 -17.52 -12.48
N GLU A 78 0.91 -18.67 -12.89
CA GLU A 78 0.15 -19.66 -13.67
C GLU A 78 -1.06 -20.27 -12.94
N ASP A 79 -1.05 -20.29 -11.61
CA ASP A 79 -2.14 -20.82 -10.78
C ASP A 79 -3.25 -19.79 -10.54
N TRP A 80 -3.07 -18.53 -10.98
CA TRP A 80 -4.02 -17.45 -10.70
C TRP A 80 -5.23 -17.51 -11.63
N THR A 81 -6.41 -17.63 -11.04
CA THR A 81 -7.67 -17.46 -11.75
C THR A 81 -7.94 -15.98 -12.08
N THR A 82 -8.91 -15.70 -12.94
CA THR A 82 -9.37 -14.32 -13.18
C THR A 82 -9.83 -13.64 -11.89
N LYS A 83 -10.50 -14.38 -11.00
CA LYS A 83 -10.95 -13.89 -9.69
C LYS A 83 -9.78 -13.49 -8.81
N ASP A 84 -8.68 -14.25 -8.88
CA ASP A 84 -7.46 -13.92 -8.16
C ASP A 84 -6.90 -12.58 -8.65
N LYS A 85 -6.78 -12.39 -9.96
CA LYS A 85 -6.28 -11.13 -10.53
C LYS A 85 -7.10 -9.91 -10.09
N PHE A 86 -8.43 -10.03 -10.07
CA PHE A 86 -9.31 -8.97 -9.53
C PHE A 86 -9.10 -8.73 -8.03
N LYS A 87 -8.90 -9.80 -7.26
CA LYS A 87 -8.62 -9.69 -5.81
C LYS A 87 -7.28 -9.00 -5.53
N LEU A 88 -6.24 -9.27 -6.33
CA LEU A 88 -4.96 -8.57 -6.23
C LEU A 88 -5.13 -7.08 -6.57
N PHE A 89 -5.88 -6.78 -7.63
CA PHE A 89 -6.21 -5.40 -8.00
C PHE A 89 -6.92 -4.65 -6.85
N ASP A 90 -7.88 -5.30 -6.18
CA ASP A 90 -8.55 -4.72 -5.01
C ASP A 90 -7.59 -4.43 -3.85
N TYR A 91 -6.59 -5.29 -3.62
CA TYR A 91 -5.55 -5.03 -2.61
C TYR A 91 -4.69 -3.83 -2.97
N PHE A 92 -4.26 -3.72 -4.23
CA PHE A 92 -3.49 -2.56 -4.69
C PHE A 92 -4.29 -1.27 -4.56
N ARG A 93 -5.55 -1.29 -5.02
CA ARG A 93 -6.48 -0.18 -4.86
C ARG A 93 -6.64 0.24 -3.39
N THR A 94 -6.80 -0.75 -2.49
CA THR A 94 -6.92 -0.49 -1.05
C THR A 94 -5.70 0.24 -0.49
N ILE A 95 -4.49 -0.16 -0.89
CA ILE A 95 -3.25 0.49 -0.45
C ILE A 95 -3.16 1.92 -1.03
N VAL A 96 -3.46 2.11 -2.32
CA VAL A 96 -3.48 3.42 -2.97
C VAL A 96 -4.44 4.36 -2.25
N ASP A 97 -5.69 3.93 -2.05
CA ASP A 97 -6.73 4.71 -1.40
C ASP A 97 -6.35 5.11 0.04
N LYS A 98 -5.78 4.16 0.80
CA LYS A 98 -5.33 4.42 2.18
C LYS A 98 -4.09 5.30 2.25
N ALA A 99 -3.21 5.24 1.25
CA ALA A 99 -1.98 6.01 1.25
C ALA A 99 -2.15 7.44 0.70
N TYR A 100 -3.14 7.67 -0.18
CA TYR A 100 -3.35 8.97 -0.81
C TYR A 100 -3.77 10.05 0.19
N GLY A 101 -3.34 11.29 -0.08
CA GLY A 101 -3.77 12.46 0.67
C GLY A 101 -3.11 13.74 0.17
N GLU A 102 -3.53 14.86 0.74
CA GLU A 102 -3.04 16.18 0.37
C GLU A 102 -1.99 16.66 1.37
N ARG A 103 -0.80 16.97 0.88
CA ARG A 103 0.28 17.58 1.66
C ARG A 103 0.04 19.10 1.76
N SER A 104 0.09 19.67 2.96
CA SER A 104 0.07 21.12 3.13
C SER A 104 1.33 21.78 2.56
N SER A 105 1.21 23.04 2.13
CA SER A 105 2.34 23.82 1.59
C SER A 105 3.51 23.94 2.58
N ASP A 106 3.19 24.13 3.86
CA ASP A 106 4.16 24.18 4.97
C ASP A 106 4.74 22.80 5.35
N GLY A 107 4.23 21.72 4.75
CA GLY A 107 4.67 20.34 5.00
C GLY A 107 4.31 19.78 6.38
N LYS A 108 3.51 20.48 7.18
CA LYS A 108 3.16 20.06 8.54
C LYS A 108 1.99 19.09 8.61
N ARG A 109 1.18 19.02 7.55
CA ARG A 109 -0.02 18.18 7.50
C ARG A 109 -0.03 17.33 6.25
N PHE A 110 -0.48 16.09 6.43
CA PHE A 110 -0.88 15.21 5.37
C PHE A 110 -2.34 14.85 5.62
N SER A 111 -3.25 15.49 4.90
CA SER A 111 -4.68 15.40 5.15
C SER A 111 -5.26 14.25 4.34
N LYS A 112 -5.96 13.36 5.02
CA LYS A 112 -6.74 12.28 4.43
C LYS A 112 -8.18 12.44 4.90
N SER A 113 -9.11 12.46 3.97
CA SER A 113 -10.54 12.47 4.27
C SER A 113 -11.31 11.78 3.16
N PRO A 114 -12.56 11.34 3.40
CA PRO A 114 -13.41 10.78 2.37
C PRO A 114 -13.58 11.71 1.16
N GLU A 115 -13.65 13.02 1.38
CA GLU A 115 -13.80 14.02 0.32
C GLU A 115 -12.52 14.17 -0.50
N ILE A 116 -11.34 14.14 0.14
CA ILE A 116 -10.05 14.15 -0.56
C ILE A 116 -9.92 12.90 -1.45
N LEU A 117 -10.27 11.73 -0.91
CA LEU A 117 -10.23 10.49 -1.66
C LEU A 117 -11.25 10.47 -2.80
N ALA A 118 -12.46 10.99 -2.59
CA ALA A 118 -13.50 11.08 -3.62
C ALA A 118 -13.02 11.95 -4.79
N ARG A 119 -12.50 13.16 -4.52
CA ARG A 119 -11.93 14.03 -5.57
C ARG A 119 -10.81 13.35 -6.35
N PHE A 120 -9.95 12.60 -5.67
CA PHE A 120 -8.92 11.84 -6.34
C PHE A 120 -9.52 10.78 -7.25
N LYS A 121 -10.45 9.97 -6.76
CA LYS A 121 -11.13 8.92 -7.53
C LYS A 121 -11.90 9.44 -8.75
N ASP A 122 -12.43 10.65 -8.66
CA ASP A 122 -13.13 11.32 -9.75
C ASP A 122 -12.18 12.04 -10.74
N SER A 123 -10.86 12.03 -10.47
CA SER A 123 -9.86 12.67 -11.33
C SER A 123 -9.35 11.75 -12.43
N ILE A 124 -8.89 12.35 -13.53
CA ILE A 124 -8.19 11.67 -14.65
C ILE A 124 -6.88 10.97 -14.24
N PHE A 125 -6.39 11.19 -13.02
CA PHE A 125 -5.13 10.61 -12.55
C PHE A 125 -5.35 9.30 -11.79
N TYR A 126 -6.58 8.98 -11.36
CA TYR A 126 -6.81 7.84 -10.49
C TYR A 126 -6.65 6.51 -11.22
N ASP A 127 -7.43 6.30 -12.28
CA ASP A 127 -7.37 5.10 -13.09
C ASP A 127 -6.01 4.97 -13.76
N GLU A 128 -5.47 6.06 -14.32
CA GLU A 128 -4.12 6.12 -14.90
C GLU A 128 -3.06 5.67 -13.88
N PHE A 129 -3.12 6.18 -12.65
CA PHE A 129 -2.16 5.79 -11.63
C PHE A 129 -2.33 4.31 -11.23
N VAL A 130 -3.55 3.87 -10.92
CA VAL A 130 -3.80 2.50 -10.45
C VAL A 130 -3.46 1.47 -11.53
N LEU A 131 -3.83 1.72 -12.79
CA LEU A 131 -3.50 0.85 -13.92
C LEU A 131 -2.00 0.79 -14.17
N SER A 132 -1.31 1.93 -14.08
CA SER A 132 0.15 1.95 -14.24
C SER A 132 0.90 1.11 -13.20
N LEU A 133 0.32 0.85 -12.02
CA LEU A 133 0.92 -0.07 -11.04
C LEU A 133 0.79 -1.53 -11.49
N LEU A 134 -0.27 -1.90 -12.22
CA LEU A 134 -0.42 -3.24 -12.77
C LEU A 134 0.53 -3.52 -13.93
N GLU A 135 0.84 -2.48 -14.71
CA GLU A 135 1.61 -2.59 -15.95
C GLU A 135 3.12 -2.42 -15.73
N ASP A 136 3.52 -1.58 -14.77
CA ASP A 136 4.93 -1.32 -14.44
C ASP A 136 5.29 -1.87 -13.06
N GLU A 137 5.91 -3.05 -13.08
CA GLU A 137 6.42 -3.74 -11.90
C GLU A 137 7.38 -2.87 -11.06
N LYS A 138 8.29 -2.13 -11.71
CA LYS A 138 9.27 -1.27 -11.01
C LYS A 138 8.57 -0.11 -10.30
N LYS A 139 7.59 0.50 -10.96
CA LYS A 139 6.75 1.55 -10.35
C LYS A 139 5.96 1.01 -9.17
N SER A 140 5.38 -0.18 -9.32
CA SER A 140 4.67 -0.91 -8.26
C SER A 140 5.54 -1.11 -7.03
N ILE A 141 6.73 -1.68 -7.19
CA ILE A 141 7.64 -1.94 -6.06
C ILE A 141 8.09 -0.67 -5.39
N LYS A 142 8.40 0.37 -6.18
CA LYS A 142 8.76 1.69 -5.64
C LYS A 142 7.62 2.27 -4.81
N PHE A 143 6.38 2.15 -5.29
CA PHE A 143 5.19 2.59 -4.57
C PHE A 143 5.02 1.83 -3.25
N PHE A 144 4.94 0.49 -3.31
CA PHE A 144 4.69 -0.34 -2.13
C PHE A 144 5.81 -0.25 -1.09
N ASN A 145 7.09 -0.24 -1.49
CA ASN A 145 8.22 -0.01 -0.59
C ASN A 145 8.21 1.37 0.05
N GLY A 146 7.56 2.34 -0.60
CA GLY A 146 7.45 3.71 -0.14
C GLY A 146 6.35 3.93 0.88
N VAL A 147 5.21 3.24 0.72
CA VAL A 147 4.05 3.42 1.61
C VAL A 147 3.94 2.34 2.68
N MET A 148 4.54 1.16 2.48
CA MET A 148 4.59 0.09 3.47
C MET A 148 6.00 -0.05 4.08
N PRO A 149 6.11 -0.40 5.37
CA PRO A 149 7.41 -0.53 6.02
C PRO A 149 8.24 -1.66 5.44
N LYS A 150 9.54 -1.39 5.28
CA LYS A 150 10.51 -2.41 4.93
C LYS A 150 10.44 -3.61 5.88
N ALA A 151 10.24 -3.46 7.18
CA ALA A 151 10.14 -4.60 8.09
C ALA A 151 9.00 -5.58 7.74
N LEU A 152 7.84 -5.07 7.30
CA LEU A 152 6.72 -5.91 6.84
C LEU A 152 7.05 -6.57 5.49
N LEU A 153 7.79 -5.88 4.63
CA LEU A 153 8.22 -6.38 3.33
C LEU A 153 9.40 -7.35 3.41
N GLU A 154 10.33 -7.16 4.34
CA GLU A 154 11.52 -7.98 4.56
C GLU A 154 11.16 -9.29 5.25
N GLN A 155 10.18 -9.29 6.16
CA GLN A 155 9.59 -10.54 6.65
C GLN A 155 8.95 -11.31 5.49
N ALA A 156 8.21 -10.61 4.61
CA ALA A 156 7.63 -11.22 3.42
C ALA A 156 8.69 -11.77 2.44
N LYS A 157 9.80 -11.04 2.21
CA LYS A 157 10.94 -11.49 1.39
C LYS A 157 11.70 -12.65 2.00
N LYS A 158 11.92 -12.65 3.32
CA LYS A 158 12.61 -13.73 4.04
C LYS A 158 11.83 -15.04 3.94
N ASP A 159 10.52 -14.95 4.08
CA ASP A 159 9.64 -16.11 4.03
C ASP A 159 9.42 -16.60 2.59
N ARG A 160 9.59 -15.73 1.58
CA ARG A 160 9.41 -16.04 0.14
C ARG A 160 10.38 -15.26 -0.78
N PRO A 161 11.66 -15.68 -0.85
CA PRO A 161 12.67 -14.99 -1.68
C PRO A 161 12.45 -15.15 -3.19
N ASP A 162 11.64 -16.12 -3.60
CA ASP A 162 11.34 -16.48 -4.99
C ASP A 162 10.43 -15.49 -5.72
N VAL A 163 9.60 -14.73 -4.98
CA VAL A 163 8.63 -13.77 -5.55
C VAL A 163 9.27 -12.38 -5.77
N PHE A 164 10.26 -12.01 -4.96
CA PHE A 164 10.90 -10.68 -5.02
C PHE A 164 12.31 -10.70 -5.63
N GLY A 165 12.91 -11.88 -5.81
CA GLY A 165 14.26 -12.03 -6.37
C GLY A 165 14.37 -11.73 -7.86
N THR A 166 13.26 -11.63 -8.58
CA THR A 166 13.24 -11.42 -10.04
C THR A 166 13.33 -9.95 -10.45
N ILE A 167 13.31 -9.02 -9.50
CA ILE A 167 13.11 -7.59 -9.78
C ILE A 167 14.40 -6.76 -9.64
N GLU A 168 15.50 -7.41 -9.28
CA GLU A 168 16.85 -6.81 -9.25
C GLU A 168 17.81 -7.51 -10.23
N ALA A 169 17.34 -7.92 -11.41
CA ALA A 169 18.19 -8.31 -12.55
C ALA A 169 17.79 -7.59 -13.83
#